data_AF-A0A7Y2U6G4-F1
#
_entry.id   AF-A0A7Y2U6G4-F1
#
_cell.length_a   1.000
_cell.length_b   1.000
_cell.length_c   1.000
_cell.angle_alpha   90.00
_cell.angle_beta   90.00
_cell.angle_gamma   90.00
#
_symmetry.space_group_name_H-M   'P 1'
#
loop_
_entity.id
_entity.type
_entity.pdbx_description
1 polymer ?
#
loop_
_entity_poly.entity_id
_entity_poly.type
_entity_poly.pdbx_seq_one_letter_code
_entity_poly.pdbx_strand_id
1 'polypeptide(L)'
;MKPQVSRRTFLGNTTLAGAALATSSLFASNLNTGTKKLKFALIGCGGRGNGAIKNFQDACKVLGIEPTLVGTADAFRDKALATGKRHGLAEDKCYGGFDAYHKVLAGDADFVLMATPPGFRPLHFAAAVEAGKHCFIEKPVAVDPVGARSIIATGEIAKKKGLGVVTGTQRRHSAGYRRNKALIDAGAIGDIKGGVVQWNSRVPWIKRRNDGESDADYMARNWLNFTEMSGDHIVEQHVHNIDVCLWFLGKLPVSAIGFGGRARRETGNQFDFFSVDLDFGDNIHIH
;
A
#
# COMPACT_ATOMS: atom_id res chain seq x y z
N MET A 1 30.39 28.61 28.50
CA MET A 1 29.40 29.62 28.08
C MET A 1 28.10 28.92 27.76
N LYS A 2 26.98 29.28 28.41
CA LYS A 2 25.64 28.73 28.07
C LYS A 2 25.13 29.38 26.78
N PRO A 3 24.56 28.64 25.81
CA PRO A 3 23.96 29.25 24.62
C PRO A 3 22.74 30.06 25.03
N GLN A 4 22.74 31.35 24.71
CA GLN A 4 21.63 32.25 25.00
C GLN A 4 20.56 32.06 23.91
N VAL A 5 19.44 31.42 24.25
CA VAL A 5 18.31 31.24 23.32
C VAL A 5 17.71 32.62 23.02
N SER A 6 17.80 33.06 21.77
CA SER A 6 17.22 34.34 21.37
C SER A 6 15.69 34.24 21.27
N ARG A 7 14.97 35.33 21.59
CA ARG A 7 13.50 35.42 21.45
C ARG A 7 13.01 35.06 20.04
N ARG A 8 13.84 35.24 19.01
CA ARG A 8 13.56 34.89 17.61
C ARG A 8 13.55 33.37 17.39
N THR A 9 14.42 32.64 18.08
CA THR A 9 14.50 31.17 18.03
C THR A 9 13.32 30.52 18.77
N PHE A 10 12.85 31.14 19.86
CA PHE A 10 11.66 30.68 20.58
C PHE A 10 10.38 30.87 19.75
N LEU A 11 10.22 32.04 19.13
CA LEU A 11 9.05 32.34 18.29
C LEU A 11 8.97 31.47 17.02
N GLY A 12 10.12 31.15 16.41
CA GLY A 12 10.20 30.23 15.27
C GLY A 12 9.77 28.79 15.60
N ASN A 13 10.03 28.33 16.84
CA ASN A 13 9.61 27.00 17.28
C ASN A 13 8.12 26.93 17.67
N THR A 14 7.50 28.04 18.12
CA THR A 14 6.07 28.07 18.43
C THR A 14 5.16 28.02 17.18
N THR A 15 5.62 28.49 16.02
CA THR A 15 4.86 28.40 14.76
C THR A 15 4.74 26.97 14.21
N LEU A 16 5.71 26.09 14.51
CA LEU A 16 5.66 24.68 14.10
C LEU A 16 4.70 23.84 14.96
N ALA A 17 4.50 24.19 16.24
CA ALA A 17 3.52 23.54 17.10
C ALA A 17 2.07 23.87 16.70
N GLY A 18 1.81 25.09 16.20
CA GLY A 18 0.48 25.51 15.74
C GLY A 18 0.02 24.82 14.45
N ALA A 19 0.94 24.52 13.53
CA ALA A 19 0.62 23.83 12.28
C ALA A 19 0.19 22.37 12.50
N ALA A 20 0.69 21.70 13.55
CA ALA A 20 0.31 20.33 13.89
C ALA A 20 -1.11 20.22 14.46
N LEU A 21 -1.65 21.31 15.04
CA LEU A 21 -3.02 21.39 15.52
C LEU A 21 -4.01 21.75 14.41
N ALA A 22 -3.59 22.51 13.39
CA ALA A 22 -4.47 22.91 12.28
C ALA A 22 -4.92 21.74 11.37
N THR A 23 -4.20 20.62 11.35
CA THR A 23 -4.64 19.40 10.63
C THR A 23 -5.76 18.65 11.34
N SER A 24 -6.03 18.93 12.61
CA SER A 24 -7.18 18.35 13.33
C SER A 24 -8.50 19.08 13.02
N SER A 25 -8.44 20.33 12.57
CA SER A 25 -9.62 21.16 12.28
C SER A 25 -10.35 20.82 10.98
N LEU A 26 -9.71 20.16 9.99
CA LEU A 26 -10.39 19.75 8.76
C LEU A 26 -11.37 18.58 8.95
N PHE A 27 -11.33 17.90 10.11
CA PHE A 27 -12.29 16.86 10.48
C PHE A 27 -13.28 17.30 11.59
N ALA A 28 -13.05 18.46 12.22
CA ALA A 28 -13.80 18.91 13.40
C ALA A 28 -15.01 19.81 13.09
N SER A 29 -15.17 20.31 11.86
CA SER A 29 -16.36 21.08 11.47
C SER A 29 -17.37 20.20 10.74
N ASN A 30 -18.02 19.30 11.48
CA ASN A 30 -19.36 18.76 11.20
C ASN A 30 -19.76 17.87 12.39
N LEU A 31 -20.19 18.50 13.48
CA LEU A 31 -21.01 17.88 14.51
C LEU A 31 -22.39 17.59 13.90
N ASN A 32 -22.43 16.63 12.99
CA ASN A 32 -23.66 16.00 12.54
C ASN A 32 -23.86 14.82 13.49
N THR A 33 -24.90 14.87 14.32
CA THR A 33 -25.21 13.90 15.38
C THR A 33 -25.75 12.56 14.85
N GLY A 34 -25.43 12.21 13.61
CA GLY A 34 -25.69 10.90 13.02
C GLY A 34 -24.37 10.14 12.84
N THR A 35 -24.39 8.83 13.07
CA THR A 35 -23.26 7.95 12.72
C THR A 35 -22.89 8.18 11.26
N LYS A 36 -21.66 8.66 11.00
CA LYS A 36 -21.19 8.86 9.62
C LYS A 36 -21.17 7.50 8.94
N LYS A 37 -21.99 7.32 7.90
CA LYS A 37 -21.98 6.11 7.07
C LYS A 37 -20.96 6.28 5.97
N LEU A 38 -20.22 5.21 5.66
CA LEU A 38 -19.23 5.21 4.58
C LEU A 38 -19.41 3.95 3.74
N LYS A 39 -19.74 4.13 2.46
CA LYS A 39 -19.87 3.02 1.53
C LYS A 39 -18.52 2.69 0.95
N PHE A 40 -18.15 1.42 0.97
CA PHE A 40 -16.89 0.98 0.39
C PHE A 40 -17.06 -0.27 -0.46
N ALA A 41 -16.11 -0.50 -1.35
CA ALA A 41 -16.06 -1.70 -2.16
C ALA A 41 -14.67 -2.33 -2.16
N LEU A 42 -14.61 -3.61 -2.52
CA LEU A 42 -13.36 -4.36 -2.62
C LEU A 42 -13.09 -4.74 -4.07
N ILE A 43 -11.87 -4.48 -4.54
CA ILE A 43 -11.33 -4.99 -5.80
C ILE A 43 -10.14 -5.89 -5.46
N GLY A 44 -10.25 -7.20 -5.74
CA GLY A 44 -9.30 -8.23 -5.31
C GLY A 44 -9.75 -8.91 -4.02
N CYS A 45 -10.51 -9.99 -4.17
CA CYS A 45 -11.21 -10.72 -3.10
C CYS A 45 -10.39 -11.88 -2.51
N GLY A 46 -9.06 -11.81 -2.61
CA GLY A 46 -8.13 -12.75 -2.02
C GLY A 46 -7.95 -12.59 -0.50
N GLY A 47 -7.00 -13.33 0.07
CA GLY A 47 -6.72 -13.28 1.52
C GLY A 47 -6.36 -11.88 2.02
N ARG A 48 -5.52 -11.15 1.27
CA ARG A 48 -5.13 -9.78 1.62
C ARG A 48 -6.31 -8.81 1.54
N GLY A 49 -7.16 -8.91 0.51
CA GLY A 49 -8.36 -8.06 0.36
C GLY A 49 -9.35 -8.23 1.51
N ASN A 50 -9.60 -9.47 1.93
CA ASN A 50 -10.43 -9.74 3.10
C ASN A 50 -9.80 -9.22 4.41
N GLY A 51 -8.48 -9.34 4.55
CA GLY A 51 -7.75 -8.70 5.63
C GLY A 51 -7.85 -7.16 5.59
N ALA A 52 -7.91 -6.55 4.40
CA ALA A 52 -8.09 -5.12 4.24
C ALA A 52 -9.50 -4.67 4.65
N ILE A 53 -10.55 -5.45 4.33
CA ILE A 53 -11.90 -5.21 4.85
C ILE A 53 -11.88 -5.17 6.37
N LYS A 54 -11.29 -6.18 7.02
CA LYS A 54 -11.21 -6.23 8.48
C LYS A 54 -10.50 -4.99 9.05
N ASN A 55 -9.33 -4.65 8.51
CA ASN A 55 -8.57 -3.48 8.95
C ASN A 55 -9.36 -2.17 8.78
N PHE A 56 -10.10 -2.04 7.67
CA PHE A 56 -10.94 -0.88 7.40
C PHE A 56 -12.11 -0.79 8.39
N GLN A 57 -12.78 -1.90 8.67
CA GLN A 57 -13.86 -1.96 9.65
C GLN A 57 -13.36 -1.63 11.06
N ASP A 58 -12.20 -2.15 11.45
CA ASP A 58 -11.56 -1.84 12.74
C ASP A 58 -11.25 -0.34 12.85
N ALA A 59 -10.74 0.28 11.77
CA ALA A 59 -10.49 1.72 11.73
C ALA A 59 -11.79 2.53 11.83
N CYS A 60 -12.83 2.16 11.08
CA CYS A 60 -14.12 2.83 11.14
C CYS A 60 -14.74 2.74 12.54
N LYS A 61 -14.61 1.59 13.23
CA LYS A 61 -15.05 1.44 14.62
C LYS A 61 -14.37 2.43 15.56
N VAL A 62 -13.06 2.62 15.43
CA VAL A 62 -12.31 3.62 16.23
C VAL A 62 -12.78 5.05 15.94
N LEU A 63 -13.17 5.32 14.70
CA LEU A 63 -13.62 6.65 14.24
C LEU A 63 -15.12 6.91 14.46
N GLY A 64 -15.88 5.94 14.96
CA GLY A 64 -17.35 6.05 15.05
C GLY A 64 -18.05 6.14 13.69
N ILE A 65 -17.46 5.54 12.66
CA ILE A 65 -17.98 5.46 11.29
C ILE A 65 -18.64 4.10 11.11
N GLU A 66 -19.80 4.06 10.45
CA GLU A 66 -20.49 2.82 10.07
C GLU A 66 -20.11 2.45 8.62
N PRO A 67 -19.26 1.42 8.40
CA PRO A 67 -18.85 1.02 7.07
C PRO A 67 -19.87 0.06 6.45
N THR A 68 -20.25 0.30 5.20
CA THR A 68 -21.13 -0.61 4.42
C THR A 68 -20.39 -1.10 3.18
N LEU A 69 -20.20 -2.41 3.04
CA LEU A 69 -19.68 -3.01 1.81
C LEU A 69 -20.78 -3.00 0.76
N VAL A 70 -20.55 -2.35 -0.38
CA VAL A 70 -21.56 -2.19 -1.45
C VAL A 70 -21.22 -2.92 -2.74
N GLY A 71 -20.00 -3.45 -2.87
CA GLY A 71 -19.59 -4.18 -4.06
C GLY A 71 -18.29 -4.97 -3.85
N THR A 72 -18.20 -6.12 -4.51
CA THR A 72 -16.97 -6.92 -4.59
C THR A 72 -16.63 -7.21 -6.05
N ALA A 73 -15.37 -7.07 -6.43
CA ALA A 73 -14.85 -7.43 -7.74
C ALA A 73 -13.63 -8.33 -7.61
N ASP A 74 -13.58 -9.36 -8.43
CA ASP A 74 -12.42 -10.22 -8.61
C ASP A 74 -12.42 -10.78 -10.04
N ALA A 75 -11.25 -11.12 -10.59
CA ALA A 75 -11.19 -11.84 -11.84
C ALA A 75 -11.97 -13.16 -11.75
N PHE A 76 -11.96 -13.78 -10.57
CA PHE A 76 -12.62 -15.05 -10.30
C PHE A 76 -13.91 -14.85 -9.50
N ARG A 77 -15.06 -15.02 -10.15
CA ARG A 77 -16.40 -14.75 -9.57
C ARG A 77 -16.63 -15.46 -8.23
N ASP A 78 -16.10 -16.67 -8.06
CA ASP A 78 -16.20 -17.42 -6.81
C ASP A 78 -15.60 -16.65 -5.61
N LYS A 79 -14.51 -15.90 -5.82
CA LYS A 79 -13.88 -15.09 -4.78
C LYS A 79 -14.73 -13.88 -4.40
N ALA A 80 -15.31 -13.21 -5.39
CA ALA A 80 -16.21 -12.08 -5.18
C ALA A 80 -17.46 -12.51 -4.40
N LEU A 81 -18.09 -13.62 -4.81
CA LEU A 81 -19.25 -14.20 -4.13
C LEU A 81 -18.94 -14.66 -2.71
N ALA A 82 -17.82 -15.38 -2.51
CA ALA A 82 -17.42 -15.84 -1.18
C ALA A 82 -17.18 -14.67 -0.21
N THR A 83 -16.60 -13.58 -0.70
CA THR A 83 -16.42 -12.35 0.10
C THR A 83 -17.75 -11.66 0.36
N GLY A 84 -18.60 -11.51 -0.66
CA GLY A 84 -19.93 -10.90 -0.52
C GLY A 84 -20.80 -11.65 0.49
N LYS A 85 -20.87 -12.98 0.40
CA LYS A 85 -21.60 -13.84 1.33
C LYS A 85 -21.17 -13.64 2.78
N ARG A 86 -19.87 -13.53 3.06
CA ARG A 86 -19.35 -13.27 4.42
C ARG A 86 -19.82 -11.94 5.01
N HIS A 87 -20.20 -11.00 4.17
CA HIS A 87 -20.61 -9.65 4.56
C HIS A 87 -22.09 -9.36 4.26
N GLY A 88 -22.89 -10.39 3.93
CA GLY A 88 -24.32 -10.23 3.63
C GLY A 88 -24.60 -9.41 2.37
N LEU A 89 -23.65 -9.33 1.43
CA LEU A 89 -23.81 -8.63 0.16
C LEU A 89 -24.58 -9.52 -0.83
N ALA A 90 -25.54 -8.94 -1.54
CA ALA A 90 -26.30 -9.62 -2.59
C ALA A 90 -25.40 -10.07 -3.76
N GLU A 91 -25.75 -11.19 -4.40
CA GLU A 91 -24.93 -11.81 -5.44
C GLU A 91 -24.77 -10.96 -6.71
N ASP A 92 -25.75 -10.10 -7.00
CA ASP A 92 -25.74 -9.14 -8.11
C ASP A 92 -24.75 -7.98 -7.91
N LYS A 93 -24.28 -7.78 -6.67
CA LYS A 93 -23.21 -6.86 -6.29
C LYS A 93 -21.82 -7.52 -6.19
N CYS A 94 -21.76 -8.81 -6.53
CA CYS A 94 -20.52 -9.59 -6.59
C CYS A 94 -20.13 -9.82 -8.05
N TYR A 95 -19.10 -9.12 -8.51
CA TYR A 95 -18.70 -9.07 -9.91
C TYR A 95 -17.47 -9.96 -10.19
N GLY A 96 -17.54 -10.72 -11.29
CA GLY A 96 -16.48 -11.59 -11.78
C GLY A 96 -15.97 -11.13 -13.15
N GLY A 97 -14.72 -11.45 -13.47
CA GLY A 97 -14.05 -11.10 -14.73
C GLY A 97 -12.93 -10.07 -14.56
N PHE A 98 -12.00 -10.02 -15.50
CA PHE A 98 -10.88 -9.07 -15.48
C PHE A 98 -11.34 -7.60 -15.57
N ASP A 99 -12.53 -7.36 -16.10
CA ASP A 99 -13.20 -6.06 -16.20
C ASP A 99 -14.12 -5.74 -15.01
N ALA A 100 -14.26 -6.67 -14.04
CA ALA A 100 -15.22 -6.55 -12.94
C ALA A 100 -15.02 -5.30 -12.07
N TYR A 101 -13.80 -4.79 -12.02
CA TYR A 101 -13.48 -3.57 -11.27
C TYR A 101 -14.30 -2.37 -11.77
N HIS A 102 -14.56 -2.25 -13.08
CA HIS A 102 -15.41 -1.18 -13.61
C HIS A 102 -16.83 -1.22 -13.04
N LYS A 103 -17.39 -2.43 -12.86
CA LYS A 103 -18.76 -2.61 -12.35
C LYS A 103 -18.89 -2.11 -10.91
N VAL A 104 -17.87 -2.39 -10.09
CA VAL A 104 -17.80 -1.85 -8.72
C VAL A 104 -17.62 -0.33 -8.71
N LEU A 105 -16.76 0.20 -9.60
CA LEU A 105 -16.48 1.63 -9.68
C LEU A 105 -17.66 2.46 -10.19
N ALA A 106 -18.51 1.87 -11.04
CA ALA A 106 -19.78 2.45 -11.48
C ALA A 106 -20.86 2.43 -10.37
N GLY A 107 -20.63 1.71 -9.28
CA GLY A 107 -21.52 1.65 -8.13
C GLY A 107 -21.42 2.85 -7.19
N ASP A 108 -22.13 2.75 -6.07
CA ASP A 108 -22.30 3.81 -5.08
C ASP A 108 -21.25 3.81 -3.95
N ALA A 109 -20.11 3.15 -4.16
CA ALA A 109 -19.00 3.19 -3.20
C ALA A 109 -18.38 4.59 -3.14
N ASP A 110 -18.06 5.08 -1.94
CA ASP A 110 -17.28 6.30 -1.72
C ASP A 110 -15.77 5.98 -1.68
N PHE A 111 -15.45 4.80 -1.16
CA PHE A 111 -14.09 4.34 -0.89
C PHE A 111 -13.84 2.96 -1.50
N VAL A 112 -12.66 2.74 -2.08
CA VAL A 112 -12.30 1.47 -2.73
C VAL A 112 -11.05 0.90 -2.06
N LEU A 113 -11.18 -0.34 -1.59
CA LEU A 113 -10.08 -1.16 -1.13
C LEU A 113 -9.54 -1.96 -2.32
N MET A 114 -8.30 -1.70 -2.72
CA MET A 114 -7.66 -2.36 -3.85
C MET A 114 -6.56 -3.31 -3.38
N ALA A 115 -6.82 -4.61 -3.54
CA ALA A 115 -5.95 -5.70 -3.11
C ALA A 115 -5.74 -6.75 -4.22
N THR A 116 -5.88 -6.34 -5.49
CA THR A 116 -5.54 -7.15 -6.67
C THR A 116 -4.05 -7.41 -6.77
N PRO A 117 -3.58 -8.38 -7.57
CA PRO A 117 -2.15 -8.48 -7.91
C PRO A 117 -1.56 -7.13 -8.36
N PRO A 118 -0.31 -6.80 -7.98
CA PRO A 118 0.31 -5.51 -8.28
C PRO A 118 0.31 -5.12 -9.75
N GLY A 119 0.49 -6.08 -10.66
CA GLY A 119 0.50 -5.82 -12.11
C GLY A 119 -0.77 -5.16 -12.64
N PHE A 120 -1.92 -5.34 -11.98
CA PHE A 120 -3.18 -4.71 -12.38
C PHE A 120 -3.46 -3.36 -11.72
N ARG A 121 -2.73 -3.01 -10.65
CA ARG A 121 -3.05 -1.83 -9.82
C ARG A 121 -2.96 -0.49 -10.55
N PRO A 122 -2.01 -0.24 -11.47
CA PRO A 122 -1.99 1.01 -12.23
C PRO A 122 -3.29 1.27 -12.98
N LEU A 123 -3.81 0.24 -13.66
CA LEU A 123 -5.04 0.32 -14.44
C LEU A 123 -6.28 0.47 -13.54
N HIS A 124 -6.37 -0.33 -12.48
CA HIS A 124 -7.48 -0.20 -11.52
C HIS A 124 -7.48 1.17 -10.81
N PHE A 125 -6.31 1.72 -10.47
CA PHE A 125 -6.20 3.00 -9.77
C PHE A 125 -6.62 4.16 -10.67
N ALA A 126 -6.18 4.16 -11.93
CA ALA A 126 -6.61 5.14 -12.93
C ALA A 126 -8.14 5.19 -13.04
N ALA A 127 -8.78 4.03 -13.20
CA ALA A 127 -10.23 3.94 -13.28
C ALA A 127 -10.93 4.41 -11.99
N ALA A 128 -10.38 4.11 -10.81
CA ALA A 128 -10.96 4.54 -9.55
C ALA A 128 -10.90 6.07 -9.38
N VAL A 129 -9.79 6.69 -9.78
CA VAL A 129 -9.62 8.15 -9.78
C VAL A 129 -10.51 8.82 -10.83
N GLU A 130 -10.66 8.21 -12.00
CA GLU A 130 -11.61 8.66 -13.02
C GLU A 130 -13.04 8.70 -12.45
N ALA A 131 -13.47 7.61 -11.82
CA ALA A 131 -14.76 7.46 -11.15
C ALA A 131 -14.91 8.29 -9.84
N GLY A 132 -13.90 9.09 -9.47
CA GLY A 132 -13.98 10.00 -8.32
C GLY A 132 -13.98 9.30 -6.96
N LYS A 133 -13.35 8.13 -6.85
CA LYS A 133 -13.37 7.31 -5.63
C LYS A 133 -12.13 7.54 -4.76
N HIS A 134 -12.32 7.54 -3.44
CA HIS A 134 -11.19 7.45 -2.50
C HIS A 134 -10.59 6.04 -2.54
N CYS A 135 -9.28 5.92 -2.32
CA CYS A 135 -8.59 4.64 -2.50
C CYS A 135 -7.65 4.28 -1.34
N PHE A 136 -7.77 3.04 -0.87
CA PHE A 136 -6.66 2.32 -0.25
C PHE A 136 -6.08 1.37 -1.29
N ILE A 137 -4.78 1.42 -1.53
CA ILE A 137 -4.09 0.61 -2.53
C ILE A 137 -3.03 -0.24 -1.84
N GLU A 138 -3.16 -1.56 -1.91
CA GLU A 138 -2.13 -2.44 -1.36
C GLU A 138 -0.77 -2.20 -2.02
N LYS A 139 0.28 -2.43 -1.22
CA LYS A 139 1.65 -2.46 -1.74
C LYS A 139 1.88 -3.76 -2.53
N PRO A 140 2.90 -3.78 -3.41
CA PRO A 140 3.48 -2.63 -4.11
C PRO A 140 2.49 -2.03 -5.11
N VAL A 141 2.59 -0.73 -5.42
CA VAL A 141 1.59 -0.07 -6.29
C VAL A 141 1.71 -0.43 -7.77
N ALA A 142 2.85 -1.00 -8.19
CA ALA A 142 3.16 -1.45 -9.54
C ALA A 142 4.27 -2.51 -9.49
N VAL A 143 4.56 -3.15 -10.63
CA VAL A 143 5.63 -4.16 -10.78
C VAL A 143 6.86 -3.62 -11.50
N ASP A 144 6.73 -2.51 -12.20
CA ASP A 144 7.76 -1.95 -13.07
C ASP A 144 7.77 -0.40 -13.02
N PRO A 145 8.84 0.25 -13.54
CA PRO A 145 8.96 1.71 -13.53
C PRO A 145 7.91 2.45 -14.36
N VAL A 146 7.38 1.85 -15.43
CA VAL A 146 6.33 2.47 -16.27
C VAL A 146 5.02 2.51 -15.48
N GLY A 147 4.63 1.39 -14.86
CA GLY A 147 3.50 1.31 -13.95
C GLY A 147 3.64 2.26 -12.77
N ALA A 148 4.83 2.37 -12.16
CA ALA A 148 5.08 3.30 -11.07
C ALA A 148 4.91 4.77 -11.49
N ARG A 149 5.42 5.16 -12.66
CA ARG A 149 5.20 6.53 -13.21
C ARG A 149 3.73 6.79 -13.52
N SER A 150 3.00 5.80 -14.01
CA SER A 150 1.55 5.90 -14.22
C SER A 150 0.77 6.11 -12.91
N ILE A 151 1.14 5.39 -11.84
CA ILE A 151 0.58 5.61 -10.50
C ILE A 151 0.84 7.04 -10.02
N ILE A 152 2.06 7.56 -10.19
CA ILE A 152 2.41 8.94 -9.79
C ILE A 152 1.54 9.95 -10.55
N ALA A 153 1.47 9.83 -11.88
CA ALA A 153 0.65 10.72 -12.71
C ALA A 153 -0.84 10.67 -12.30
N THR A 154 -1.37 9.47 -12.06
CA THR A 154 -2.74 9.26 -11.59
C THR A 154 -2.97 9.87 -10.20
N GLY A 155 -1.96 9.78 -9.31
CA GLY A 155 -2.00 10.38 -7.98
C GLY A 155 -2.11 11.90 -8.02
N GLU A 156 -1.42 12.57 -8.96
CA GLU A 156 -1.57 14.01 -9.16
C GLU A 156 -2.98 14.40 -9.63
N ILE A 157 -3.62 13.57 -10.46
CA ILE A 157 -5.02 13.77 -10.84
C ILE A 157 -5.94 13.57 -9.63
N ALA A 158 -5.71 12.52 -8.82
CA ALA A 158 -6.46 12.25 -7.61
C ALA A 158 -6.41 13.43 -6.63
N LYS A 159 -5.21 14.00 -6.44
CA LYS A 159 -4.98 15.19 -5.61
C LYS A 159 -5.75 16.41 -6.12
N LYS A 160 -5.72 16.68 -7.43
CA LYS A 160 -6.50 17.77 -8.05
C LYS A 160 -8.01 17.60 -7.86
N LYS A 161 -8.49 16.34 -7.84
CA LYS A 161 -9.89 16.00 -7.55
C LYS A 161 -10.25 15.99 -6.06
N GLY A 162 -9.29 16.24 -5.15
CA GLY A 162 -9.52 16.17 -3.71
C GLY A 162 -9.71 14.74 -3.17
N LEU A 163 -9.25 13.72 -3.90
CA LEU A 163 -9.40 12.32 -3.49
C LEU A 163 -8.28 11.91 -2.54
N GLY A 164 -8.66 11.45 -1.35
CA GLY A 164 -7.77 10.71 -0.45
C GLY A 164 -7.31 9.38 -1.04
N VAL A 165 -5.98 9.20 -1.11
CA VAL A 165 -5.32 7.97 -1.56
C VAL A 165 -4.24 7.59 -0.56
N VAL A 166 -4.20 6.34 -0.13
CA VAL A 166 -3.16 5.82 0.76
C VAL A 166 -2.69 4.45 0.29
N THR A 167 -1.40 4.18 0.44
CA THR A 167 -0.78 2.90 0.05
C THR A 167 -0.54 2.00 1.26
N GLY A 168 -0.54 0.69 1.07
CA GLY A 168 -0.36 -0.34 2.11
C GLY A 168 1.02 -0.45 2.77
N THR A 169 1.86 0.59 2.72
CA THR A 169 3.17 0.65 3.41
C THR A 169 3.00 0.87 4.92
N GLN A 170 2.42 -0.14 5.57
CA GLN A 170 1.97 -0.15 6.97
C GLN A 170 3.06 0.16 8.02
N ARG A 171 4.34 -0.09 7.74
CA ARG A 171 5.42 0.11 8.73
C ARG A 171 5.57 1.56 9.19
N ARG A 172 5.28 2.53 8.33
CA ARG A 172 5.26 3.96 8.68
C ARG A 172 4.18 4.31 9.71
N HIS A 173 3.16 3.47 9.86
CA HIS A 173 2.07 3.62 10.82
C HIS A 173 2.28 2.79 12.10
N SER A 174 3.29 1.90 12.14
CA SER A 174 3.59 1.10 13.32
C SER A 174 4.17 1.95 14.45
N ALA A 175 3.60 1.85 15.65
CA ALA A 175 4.04 2.60 16.82
C ALA A 175 5.53 2.35 17.15
N GLY A 176 6.01 1.12 16.98
CA GLY A 176 7.41 0.77 17.23
C GLY A 176 8.36 1.48 16.27
N TYR A 177 8.09 1.42 14.97
CA TYR A 177 8.89 2.13 13.96
C TYR A 177 8.84 3.65 14.15
N ARG A 178 7.67 4.22 14.42
CA ARG A 178 7.51 5.65 14.67
C ARG A 178 8.29 6.12 15.91
N ARG A 179 8.28 5.32 16.98
CA ARG A 179 9.08 5.60 18.19
C ARG A 179 10.57 5.58 17.87
N ASN A 180 11.05 4.55 17.17
CA ASN A 180 12.46 4.45 16.80
C ASN A 180 12.90 5.61 15.90
N LYS A 181 12.08 5.97 14.90
CA LYS A 181 12.35 7.13 14.03
C LYS A 181 12.46 8.42 14.84
N ALA A 182 11.52 8.66 15.76
CA ALA A 182 11.55 9.86 16.60
C ALA A 182 12.80 9.94 17.49
N LEU A 183 13.28 8.82 18.03
CA LEU A 183 14.51 8.78 18.82
C LEU A 183 15.74 9.02 17.96
N ILE A 184 15.81 8.42 16.78
CA ILE A 184 16.91 8.63 15.83
C ILE A 184 16.95 10.09 15.37
N ASP A 185 15.80 10.67 15.05
CA ASP A 185 15.68 12.09 14.67
C ASP A 185 16.08 13.04 15.79
N ALA A 186 15.91 12.62 17.05
CA ALA A 186 16.39 13.34 18.22
C ALA A 186 17.89 13.17 18.49
N GLY A 187 18.62 12.45 17.63
CA GLY A 187 20.07 12.25 17.72
C GLY A 187 20.51 11.11 18.61
N ALA A 188 19.62 10.17 18.97
CA ALA A 188 19.93 9.07 19.90
C ALA A 188 21.12 8.19 19.48
N ILE A 189 21.44 8.14 18.18
CA ILE A 189 22.57 7.36 17.64
C ILE A 189 23.56 8.22 16.83
N GLY A 190 23.40 9.55 16.85
CA GLY A 190 24.09 10.44 15.91
C GLY A 190 23.64 10.20 14.46
N ASP A 191 24.55 10.43 13.50
CA ASP A 191 24.28 10.21 12.09
C ASP A 191 24.26 8.71 11.74
N ILE A 192 23.30 8.28 10.94
CA ILE A 192 23.32 6.94 10.33
C ILE A 192 24.49 6.88 9.34
N LYS A 193 25.47 6.00 9.60
CA LYS A 193 26.62 5.77 8.70
C LYS A 193 26.50 4.53 7.80
N GLY A 194 25.47 3.72 8.01
CA GLY A 194 25.16 2.55 7.21
C GLY A 194 24.18 1.61 7.92
N GLY A 195 23.85 0.49 7.30
CA GLY A 195 22.94 -0.49 7.91
C GLY A 195 22.66 -1.71 7.05
N VAL A 196 21.78 -2.56 7.56
CA VAL A 196 21.28 -3.74 6.85
C VAL A 196 19.77 -3.83 7.01
N VAL A 197 19.06 -4.07 5.93
CA VAL A 197 17.63 -4.40 5.92
C VAL A 197 17.41 -5.73 5.23
N GLN A 198 16.83 -6.70 5.93
CA GLN A 198 16.66 -8.07 5.42
C GLN A 198 15.23 -8.58 5.51
N TRP A 199 14.76 -9.26 4.47
CA TRP A 199 13.48 -9.96 4.48
C TRP A 199 13.71 -11.42 4.09
N ASN A 200 13.68 -12.30 5.09
CA ASN A 200 13.90 -13.72 4.92
C ASN A 200 12.61 -14.47 5.28
N SER A 201 12.02 -15.13 4.30
CA SER A 201 10.79 -15.90 4.48
C SER A 201 10.74 -17.08 3.50
N ARG A 202 9.85 -18.03 3.78
CA ARG A 202 9.45 -19.04 2.79
C ARG A 202 8.59 -18.40 1.70
N VAL A 203 8.50 -19.07 0.55
CA VAL A 203 7.52 -18.74 -0.50
C VAL A 203 6.12 -18.72 0.14
N PRO A 204 5.39 -17.58 0.12
CA PRO A 204 4.13 -17.43 0.84
C PRO A 204 3.08 -18.48 0.48
N TRP A 205 2.96 -18.79 -0.80
CA TRP A 205 2.07 -19.83 -1.32
C TRP A 205 2.45 -20.17 -2.76
N ILE A 206 1.92 -21.31 -3.23
CA ILE A 206 2.02 -21.76 -4.61
C ILE A 206 0.64 -22.26 -5.03
N LYS A 207 0.22 -21.92 -6.25
CA LYS A 207 -0.93 -22.55 -6.91
C LYS A 207 -0.42 -23.38 -8.08
N ARG A 208 -0.85 -24.64 -8.14
CA ARG A 208 -0.63 -25.51 -9.30
C ARG A 208 -1.70 -25.21 -10.34
N ARG A 209 -1.33 -25.34 -11.61
CA ARG A 209 -2.24 -25.14 -12.74
C ARG A 209 -3.34 -26.19 -12.69
N ASN A 210 -4.58 -25.77 -12.86
CA ASN A 210 -5.69 -26.71 -13.01
C ASN A 210 -5.78 -27.20 -14.46
N ASP A 211 -6.33 -28.40 -14.67
CA ASP A 211 -6.55 -28.93 -16.01
C ASP A 211 -7.48 -28.00 -16.80
N GLY A 212 -7.08 -27.67 -18.03
CA GLY A 212 -7.81 -26.75 -18.91
C GLY A 212 -7.74 -25.27 -18.51
N GLU A 213 -6.99 -24.90 -17.48
CA GLU A 213 -6.84 -23.49 -17.07
C GLU A 213 -6.02 -22.69 -18.09
N SER A 214 -6.53 -21.52 -18.48
CA SER A 214 -5.82 -20.60 -19.38
C SER A 214 -4.52 -20.07 -18.75
N ASP A 215 -3.57 -19.62 -19.57
CA ASP A 215 -2.32 -19.02 -19.04
C ASP A 215 -2.63 -17.77 -18.20
N ALA A 216 -3.57 -16.94 -18.65
CA ALA A 216 -3.98 -15.72 -17.95
C ALA A 216 -4.57 -16.04 -16.57
N ASP A 217 -5.47 -17.02 -16.48
CA ASP A 217 -6.07 -17.42 -15.21
C ASP A 217 -5.04 -18.05 -14.28
N TYR A 218 -4.17 -18.93 -14.79
CA TYR A 218 -3.11 -19.53 -14.00
C TYR A 218 -2.15 -18.49 -13.43
N MET A 219 -1.70 -17.54 -14.27
CA MET A 219 -0.85 -16.43 -13.84
C MET A 219 -1.57 -15.54 -12.81
N ALA A 220 -2.85 -15.22 -13.00
CA ALA A 220 -3.60 -14.40 -12.05
C ALA A 220 -3.86 -15.13 -10.72
N ARG A 221 -4.12 -16.44 -10.71
CA ARG A 221 -4.27 -17.24 -9.47
C ARG A 221 -2.94 -17.45 -8.75
N ASN A 222 -1.85 -17.60 -9.49
CA ASN A 222 -0.50 -17.85 -8.96
C ASN A 222 0.41 -16.60 -9.03
N TRP A 223 -0.17 -15.40 -9.07
CA TRP A 223 0.47 -14.11 -9.38
C TRP A 223 1.75 -13.81 -8.60
N LEU A 224 1.79 -14.32 -7.37
CA LEU A 224 2.91 -14.49 -6.46
C LEU A 224 4.20 -14.75 -7.19
N ASN A 225 4.16 -15.84 -7.95
CA ASN A 225 5.33 -16.50 -8.46
C ASN A 225 5.76 -15.98 -9.83
N PHE A 226 5.02 -15.02 -10.40
CA PHE A 226 5.33 -14.41 -11.70
C PHE A 226 5.80 -12.97 -11.52
N THR A 227 6.96 -12.64 -12.10
CA THR A 227 7.59 -11.31 -12.02
C THR A 227 6.72 -10.25 -12.68
N GLU A 228 6.04 -10.58 -13.77
CA GLU A 228 5.09 -9.74 -14.50
C GLU A 228 3.89 -9.33 -13.63
N MET A 229 3.58 -10.14 -12.62
CA MET A 229 2.41 -9.94 -11.77
C MET A 229 2.77 -9.38 -10.39
N SER A 230 3.98 -9.65 -9.90
CA SER A 230 4.44 -9.33 -8.54
C SER A 230 5.59 -8.32 -8.45
N GLY A 231 6.40 -8.19 -9.50
CA GLY A 231 7.68 -7.50 -9.48
C GLY A 231 8.80 -8.29 -8.77
N ASP A 232 8.61 -9.60 -8.60
CA ASP A 232 9.47 -10.46 -7.77
C ASP A 232 9.35 -10.19 -6.26
N HIS A 233 10.00 -11.00 -5.44
CA HIS A 233 10.05 -10.85 -3.99
C HIS A 233 10.67 -9.51 -3.57
N ILE A 234 11.61 -8.96 -4.36
CA ILE A 234 12.24 -7.67 -4.05
C ILE A 234 11.23 -6.51 -4.10
N VAL A 235 10.31 -6.51 -5.07
CA VAL A 235 9.27 -5.49 -5.17
C VAL A 235 8.05 -5.84 -4.30
N GLU A 236 7.67 -7.12 -4.20
CA GLU A 236 6.44 -7.49 -3.50
C GLU A 236 6.61 -7.54 -1.99
N GLN A 237 7.64 -8.22 -1.48
CA GLN A 237 7.87 -8.39 -0.04
C GLN A 237 8.87 -7.38 0.50
N HIS A 238 10.03 -7.27 -0.16
CA HIS A 238 11.16 -6.48 0.35
C HIS A 238 10.95 -4.96 0.24
N VAL A 239 9.96 -4.49 -0.52
CA VAL A 239 9.54 -3.08 -0.55
C VAL A 239 9.31 -2.49 0.85
N HIS A 240 8.85 -3.29 1.81
CA HIS A 240 8.69 -2.85 3.19
C HIS A 240 10.01 -2.43 3.85
N ASN A 241 11.10 -3.13 3.54
CA ASN A 241 12.43 -2.89 4.09
C ASN A 241 13.11 -1.72 3.38
N ILE A 242 12.99 -1.69 2.05
CA ILE A 242 13.45 -0.57 1.23
C ILE A 242 12.75 0.71 1.72
N ASP A 243 11.43 0.70 1.87
CA ASP A 243 10.69 1.86 2.38
C ASP A 243 11.18 2.34 3.76
N VAL A 244 11.48 1.41 4.67
CA VAL A 244 12.03 1.74 6.00
C VAL A 244 13.40 2.38 5.90
N CYS A 245 14.32 1.83 5.08
CA CYS A 245 15.67 2.39 4.96
C CYS A 245 15.62 3.81 4.37
N LEU A 246 14.82 4.02 3.31
CA LEU A 246 14.60 5.33 2.70
C LEU A 246 13.98 6.30 3.70
N TRP A 247 13.00 5.85 4.49
CA TRP A 247 12.35 6.69 5.49
C TRP A 247 13.29 7.09 6.63
N PHE A 248 14.11 6.16 7.13
CA PHE A 248 15.01 6.41 8.25
C PHE A 248 16.17 7.31 7.84
N LEU A 249 16.72 7.13 6.63
CA LEU A 249 17.76 8.00 6.10
C LEU A 249 17.24 9.35 5.61
N GLY A 250 16.01 9.40 5.11
CA GLY A 250 15.44 10.62 4.53
C GLY A 250 16.05 11.01 3.17
N LYS A 251 16.80 10.11 2.52
CA LYS A 251 17.39 10.30 1.18
C LYS A 251 17.18 9.08 0.30
N LEU A 252 17.30 9.26 -1.01
CA LEU A 252 17.27 8.20 -2.02
C LEU A 252 18.70 7.71 -2.32
N PRO A 253 18.88 6.44 -2.71
CA PRO A 253 20.18 5.94 -3.15
C PRO A 253 20.60 6.60 -4.47
N VAL A 254 21.90 6.80 -4.65
CA VAL A 254 22.52 7.34 -5.87
C VAL A 254 22.96 6.22 -6.83
N SER A 255 23.29 5.05 -6.28
CA SER A 255 23.58 3.85 -7.05
C SER A 255 23.25 2.60 -6.26
N ALA A 256 23.16 1.48 -6.98
CA ALA A 256 22.98 0.16 -6.38
C ALA A 256 23.85 -0.85 -7.14
N ILE A 257 24.47 -1.77 -6.40
CA ILE A 257 25.12 -2.94 -6.97
C ILE A 257 24.56 -4.18 -6.29
N GLY A 258 24.26 -5.22 -7.06
CA GLY A 258 23.70 -6.42 -6.46
C GLY A 258 23.68 -7.60 -7.40
N PHE A 259 23.33 -8.74 -6.81
CA PHE A 259 23.11 -9.99 -7.52
C PHE A 259 21.90 -10.68 -6.93
N GLY A 260 21.35 -11.61 -7.70
CA GLY A 260 20.26 -12.48 -7.26
C GLY A 260 20.28 -13.75 -8.07
N GLY A 261 19.48 -14.72 -7.63
CA GLY A 261 19.45 -16.00 -8.32
C GLY A 261 18.24 -16.83 -7.96
N ARG A 262 18.03 -17.86 -8.78
CA ARG A 262 17.01 -18.88 -8.60
C ARG A 262 17.69 -20.23 -8.41
N ALA A 263 17.26 -20.95 -7.38
CA ALA A 263 17.78 -22.24 -6.99
C ALA A 263 16.68 -23.29 -6.78
N ARG A 264 15.51 -22.94 -6.22
CA ARG A 264 14.52 -23.92 -5.74
C ARG A 264 13.05 -23.59 -6.01
N ARG A 265 12.72 -22.54 -6.78
CA ARG A 265 11.31 -22.23 -7.10
C ARG A 265 10.60 -23.33 -7.89
N GLU A 266 9.50 -23.83 -7.34
CA GLU A 266 8.66 -24.87 -7.94
C GLU A 266 7.77 -24.38 -9.10
N THR A 267 7.39 -23.10 -9.10
CA THR A 267 6.54 -22.49 -10.14
C THR A 267 6.98 -21.06 -10.44
N GLY A 268 6.55 -20.54 -11.59
CA GLY A 268 6.78 -19.15 -11.96
C GLY A 268 8.23 -18.85 -12.35
N ASN A 269 8.59 -17.56 -12.37
CA ASN A 269 9.88 -17.04 -12.85
C ASN A 269 10.63 -16.14 -11.84
N GLN A 270 10.15 -16.06 -10.59
CA GLN A 270 10.83 -15.31 -9.53
C GLN A 270 12.21 -15.85 -9.16
N PHE A 271 13.06 -14.95 -8.65
CA PHE A 271 14.29 -15.29 -7.95
C PHE A 271 14.01 -15.79 -6.53
N ASP A 272 14.93 -16.57 -5.97
CA ASP A 272 14.88 -17.05 -4.59
C ASP A 272 15.54 -16.07 -3.62
N PHE A 273 16.54 -15.32 -4.07
CA PHE A 273 17.25 -14.36 -3.25
C PHE A 273 17.76 -13.18 -4.08
N PHE A 274 17.98 -12.08 -3.36
CA PHE A 274 18.66 -10.88 -3.82
C PHE A 274 19.64 -10.45 -2.73
N SER A 275 20.78 -9.89 -3.13
CA SER A 275 21.74 -9.22 -2.28
C SER A 275 22.13 -7.93 -2.98
N VAL A 276 21.77 -6.79 -2.41
CA VAL A 276 21.92 -5.47 -3.05
C VAL A 276 22.54 -4.52 -2.06
N ASP A 277 23.66 -3.90 -2.40
CA ASP A 277 24.20 -2.75 -1.68
C ASP A 277 23.67 -1.47 -2.32
N LEU A 278 22.98 -0.66 -1.51
CA LEU A 278 22.46 0.65 -1.88
C LEU A 278 23.42 1.73 -1.36
N ASP A 279 24.05 2.46 -2.28
CA ASP A 279 24.89 3.62 -1.97
C ASP A 279 24.01 4.87 -1.91
N PHE A 280 24.02 5.56 -0.77
CA PHE A 280 23.30 6.81 -0.55
C PHE A 280 24.19 8.05 -0.66
N GLY A 281 25.45 7.91 -1.07
CA GLY A 281 26.47 8.95 -1.00
C GLY A 281 26.98 9.17 0.42
N ASP A 282 28.02 9.99 0.55
CA ASP A 282 28.68 10.31 1.83
C ASP A 282 29.24 9.06 2.55
N ASN A 283 29.61 8.03 1.79
CA ASN A 283 30.06 6.73 2.30
C ASN A 283 29.00 6.04 3.20
N ILE A 284 27.70 6.28 2.92
CA ILE A 284 26.58 5.66 3.62
C ILE A 284 26.00 4.56 2.73
N HIS A 285 26.16 3.32 3.18
CA HIS A 285 25.70 2.13 2.48
C HIS A 285 24.65 1.38 3.31
N ILE A 286 23.58 0.94 2.66
CA ILE A 286 22.63 -0.02 3.25
C ILE A 286 22.54 -1.25 2.37
N HIS A 287 22.79 -2.41 3.00
CA HIS A 287 22.62 -3.72 2.40
C HIS A 287 21.21 -4.28 2.61
#